data_AF-X0YQX4-F1
#
_entry.id   AF-X0YQX4-F1
#
_cell.length_a   1.000
_cell.length_b   1.000
_cell.length_c   1.000
_cell.angle_alpha   90.00
_cell.angle_beta   90.00
_cell.angle_gamma   90.00
#
_symmetry.space_group_name_H-M   'P 1'
#
loop_
_entity.id
_entity.type
_entity.pdbx_description
1 polymer ?
#
loop_
_entity_poly.entity_id
_entity_poly.type
_entity_poly.pdbx_seq_one_letter_code
_entity_poly.pdbx_strand_id
1 'polypeptide(L)'
;HGTISIEDVELFVAIDCKPFIDNQALLNLPVTKVKIGAMNITPIAKVVAERQYRKELTRRKADPNDWGIKIAASLLQNRAFEPVLEVENNKVLIEKFSITQKKLVIHFVPVVEEQNEK
;
A
#
# COMPACT_ATOMS: atom_id res chain seq x y z
N HIS A 1 5.77 -4.81 13.75
CA HIS A 1 6.53 -6.06 13.91
C HIS A 1 5.59 -7.26 13.78
N GLY A 2 5.77 -8.14 12.79
CA GLY A 2 4.94 -9.34 12.61
C GLY A 2 5.77 -10.63 12.51
N THR A 3 5.23 -11.72 13.02
CA THR A 3 5.86 -13.06 12.99
C THR A 3 5.11 -13.96 12.02
N ILE A 4 5.83 -14.70 11.19
CA ILE A 4 5.30 -15.79 10.36
C ILE A 4 6.01 -17.07 10.79
N SER A 5 5.26 -18.09 11.21
CA SER A 5 5.82 -19.44 11.33
C SER A 5 5.63 -20.16 10.00
N ILE A 6 6.72 -20.63 9.42
CA ILE A 6 6.71 -21.64 8.35
C ILE A 6 7.47 -22.81 8.97
N GLU A 7 6.86 -23.99 8.95
CA GLU A 7 7.28 -25.25 9.60
C GLU A 7 8.72 -25.27 10.16
N ASP A 8 8.80 -25.40 11.49
CA ASP A 8 10.00 -25.49 12.35
C ASP A 8 11.00 -24.31 12.39
N VAL A 9 10.69 -23.16 11.79
CA VAL A 9 11.47 -21.92 11.98
C VAL A 9 10.56 -20.71 12.22
N GLU A 10 10.74 -20.04 13.36
CA GLU A 10 10.11 -18.73 13.61
C GLU A 10 10.73 -17.66 12.71
N LEU A 11 10.05 -17.31 11.61
CA LEU A 11 10.49 -16.29 10.68
C LEU A 11 9.89 -14.92 11.09
N PHE A 12 10.72 -14.08 11.72
CA PHE A 12 10.33 -12.71 12.03
C PHE A 12 10.50 -11.81 10.82
N VAL A 13 9.38 -11.35 10.25
CA VAL A 13 9.37 -10.42 9.11
C VAL A 13 8.92 -9.04 9.57
N ALA A 14 9.85 -8.07 9.59
CA ALA A 14 9.52 -6.68 9.87
C ALA A 14 9.44 -5.88 8.57
N ILE A 15 8.33 -5.16 8.38
CA ILE A 15 8.13 -4.25 7.24
C ILE A 15 7.90 -2.86 7.83
N ASP A 16 8.76 -1.92 7.46
CA ASP A 16 8.67 -0.52 7.85
C ASP A 16 8.21 0.29 6.63
N CYS A 17 7.04 0.92 6.73
CA CYS A 17 6.58 1.90 5.76
C CYS A 17 6.50 3.28 6.40
N LYS A 18 6.82 4.32 5.63
CA LYS A 18 6.68 5.72 6.07
C LYS A 18 5.84 6.48 5.06
N PRO A 19 4.51 6.39 5.16
CA PRO A 19 3.66 7.05 4.18
C PRO A 19 3.61 8.56 4.39
N PHE A 20 3.46 9.29 3.30
CA PHE A 20 3.46 10.75 3.27
C PHE A 20 2.63 11.27 2.10
N ILE A 21 2.12 12.49 2.24
CA ILE A 21 1.52 13.26 1.14
C ILE A 21 2.61 14.21 0.62
N ASP A 22 2.82 14.22 -0.69
CA ASP A 22 3.82 15.08 -1.32
C ASP A 22 3.29 16.49 -1.63
N ASN A 23 4.15 17.34 -2.18
CA ASN A 23 3.82 18.73 -2.51
C ASN A 23 2.73 18.86 -3.61
N GLN A 24 2.40 17.77 -4.30
CA GLN A 24 1.35 17.70 -5.31
C GLN A 24 0.04 17.12 -4.74
N ALA A 25 -0.05 16.99 -3.42
CA ALA A 25 -1.17 16.35 -2.72
C ALA A 25 -1.36 14.85 -3.08
N LEU A 26 -0.31 14.19 -3.57
CA LEU A 26 -0.36 12.76 -3.87
C LEU A 26 0.15 11.93 -2.69
N LEU A 27 -0.50 10.81 -2.44
CA LEU A 27 -0.13 9.86 -1.40
C LEU A 27 0.95 8.90 -1.90
N ASN A 28 1.99 8.72 -1.09
CA ASN A 28 3.03 7.72 -1.30
C ASN A 28 3.13 6.79 -0.09
N LEU A 29 3.28 5.49 -0.34
CA LEU A 29 3.39 4.43 0.66
C LEU A 29 4.75 3.71 0.56
N PRO A 30 5.90 4.38 0.70
CA PRO A 30 7.18 3.74 0.48
C PRO A 30 7.45 2.67 1.54
N VAL A 31 7.79 1.46 1.07
CA VAL A 31 8.42 0.44 1.91
C VAL A 31 9.88 0.83 2.12
N THR A 32 10.20 1.29 3.33
CA THR A 32 11.53 1.77 3.71
C THR A 32 12.45 0.64 4.16
N LYS A 33 11.88 -0.43 4.75
CA LYS A 33 12.66 -1.57 5.22
C LYS A 33 11.84 -2.85 5.24
N VAL A 34 12.46 -3.95 4.82
CA VAL A 34 12.00 -5.31 5.04
C VAL A 34 13.14 -6.08 5.70
N LYS A 35 12.88 -6.72 6.84
CA LYS A 35 13.86 -7.54 7.55
C LYS A 35 13.35 -8.95 7.78
N ILE A 36 14.27 -9.91 7.73
CA ILE A 36 14.09 -11.26 8.26
C ILE A 36 15.06 -11.42 9.43
N GLY A 37 14.54 -11.54 10.65
CA GLY A 37 15.37 -11.43 11.85
C GLY A 37 16.16 -10.12 11.86
N ALA A 38 17.50 -10.22 11.91
CA ALA A 38 18.40 -9.05 11.84
C ALA A 38 18.79 -8.63 10.40
N MET A 39 18.50 -9.46 9.39
CA MET A 39 18.95 -9.24 8.01
C MET A 39 18.01 -8.29 7.27
N ASN A 40 18.56 -7.24 6.63
CA ASN A 40 17.80 -6.36 5.75
C ASN A 40 17.68 -6.98 4.35
N ILE A 41 16.47 -7.35 3.95
CA ILE A 41 16.18 -8.00 2.66
C ILE A 41 15.39 -7.09 1.70
N THR A 42 15.19 -5.81 2.04
CA THR A 42 14.38 -4.85 1.28
C THR A 42 14.54 -4.92 -0.24
N PRO A 43 15.76 -4.86 -0.83
CA PRO A 43 15.90 -4.86 -2.28
C PRO A 43 15.39 -6.16 -2.91
N ILE A 44 15.72 -7.31 -2.31
CA ILE A 44 15.29 -8.63 -2.78
C ILE A 44 13.78 -8.78 -2.63
N ALA A 45 13.23 -8.38 -1.48
CA ALA A 45 11.80 -8.42 -1.20
C ALA A 45 11.01 -7.62 -2.22
N LYS A 46 11.48 -6.42 -2.58
CA LYS A 46 10.82 -5.53 -3.56
C LYS A 46 10.75 -6.17 -4.94
N VAL A 47 11.86 -6.73 -5.43
CA VAL A 47 11.92 -7.42 -6.73
C VAL A 47 10.99 -8.65 -6.78
N VAL A 48 11.00 -9.46 -5.71
CA VAL A 48 10.14 -10.66 -5.63
C VAL A 48 8.67 -10.27 -5.60
N ALA A 49 8.30 -9.29 -4.76
CA ALA A 49 6.94 -8.83 -4.63
C ALA A 49 6.40 -8.20 -5.92
N GLU A 50 7.21 -7.38 -6.61
CA GLU A 50 6.83 -6.81 -7.91
C GLU A 50 6.61 -7.90 -8.96
N ARG A 51 7.47 -8.92 -9.01
CA ARG A 51 7.30 -10.04 -9.95
C ARG A 51 6.04 -10.84 -9.66
N GLN A 52 5.72 -11.12 -8.40
CA GLN A 52 4.51 -11.83 -8.02
C GLN A 52 3.26 -11.00 -8.31
N TYR A 53 3.28 -9.72 -7.96
CA TYR A 53 2.15 -8.83 -8.20
C TYR A 53 1.84 -8.69 -9.70
N ARG A 54 2.87 -8.53 -10.55
CA ARG A 54 2.69 -8.50 -12.00
C ARG A 54 2.05 -9.77 -12.56
N LYS A 55 2.45 -10.95 -12.05
CA LYS A 55 1.83 -12.23 -12.44
C LYS A 55 0.35 -12.26 -12.08
N GLU A 56 0.00 -11.75 -10.89
CA GLU A 56 -1.39 -11.71 -10.42
C GLU A 56 -2.24 -10.73 -11.24
N LEU A 57 -1.71 -9.56 -11.62
CA LEU A 57 -2.37 -8.61 -12.50
C LEU A 57 -2.71 -9.21 -13.87
N THR A 58 -1.74 -9.93 -14.48
CA THR A 58 -1.97 -10.63 -15.75
C THR A 58 -3.05 -11.70 -15.61
N ARG A 59 -3.10 -12.42 -14.49
CA ARG A 59 -4.09 -13.47 -14.24
C ARG A 59 -5.50 -12.91 -14.06
N ARG A 60 -5.66 -11.76 -13.41
CA ARG A 60 -6.97 -11.17 -13.07
C ARG A 60 -7.60 -10.32 -14.17
N LYS A 61 -6.90 -10.04 -15.30
CA LYS A 61 -7.29 -9.00 -16.27
C LYS A 61 -7.62 -7.69 -15.55
N ALA A 62 -6.72 -7.27 -14.66
CA ALA A 62 -7.00 -6.22 -13.70
C ALA A 62 -7.34 -4.88 -14.39
N ASP A 63 -8.35 -4.18 -13.86
CA ASP A 63 -8.75 -2.84 -14.30
C ASP A 63 -7.68 -1.84 -13.89
N PRO A 64 -7.08 -1.06 -14.82
CA PRO A 64 -6.10 -0.02 -14.48
C PRO A 64 -6.59 1.01 -13.45
N ASN A 65 -7.91 1.18 -13.29
CA ASN A 65 -8.52 2.08 -12.33
C ASN A 65 -8.74 1.46 -10.94
N ASP A 66 -8.42 0.17 -10.75
CA ASP A 66 -8.50 -0.50 -9.45
C ASP A 66 -7.55 0.17 -8.44
N TRP A 67 -8.11 0.67 -7.35
CA TRP A 67 -7.37 1.35 -6.30
C TRP A 67 -6.30 0.46 -5.64
N GLY A 68 -6.51 -0.86 -5.60
CA GLY A 68 -5.54 -1.83 -5.14
C GLY A 68 -4.27 -1.85 -5.99
N ILE A 69 -4.37 -1.55 -7.30
CA ILE A 69 -3.23 -1.38 -8.19
C ILE A 69 -2.44 -0.13 -7.85
N LYS A 70 -3.13 0.99 -7.59
CA LYS A 70 -2.50 2.25 -7.19
C LYS A 70 -1.72 2.08 -5.87
N ILE A 71 -2.33 1.42 -4.88
CA ILE A 71 -1.68 1.10 -3.60
C ILE A 71 -0.47 0.18 -3.78
N ALA A 72 -0.60 -0.89 -4.55
CA ALA A 72 0.50 -1.82 -4.78
C ALA A 72 1.66 -1.17 -5.55
N ALA A 73 1.36 -0.33 -6.54
CA ALA A 73 2.38 0.46 -7.25
C ALA A 73 3.07 1.44 -6.29
N SER A 74 2.36 2.01 -5.32
CA SER A 74 2.97 2.85 -4.29
C SER A 74 3.93 2.07 -3.40
N LEU A 75 3.49 0.91 -2.88
CA LEU A 75 4.31 0.06 -2.02
C LEU A 75 5.54 -0.53 -2.74
N LEU A 76 5.37 -0.95 -3.99
CA LEU A 76 6.37 -1.73 -4.73
C LEU A 76 7.21 -0.90 -5.69
N GLN A 77 6.72 0.25 -6.15
CA GLN A 77 7.40 1.09 -7.14
C GLN A 77 7.57 2.54 -6.66
N ASN A 78 7.14 2.88 -5.44
CA ASN A 78 7.11 4.26 -4.91
C ASN A 78 6.30 5.22 -5.80
N ARG A 79 5.34 4.70 -6.57
CA ARG A 79 4.46 5.52 -7.42
C ARG A 79 3.42 6.21 -6.54
N ALA A 80 3.43 7.53 -6.52
CA ALA A 80 2.41 8.31 -5.83
C ALA A 80 1.05 8.17 -6.54
N PHE A 81 -0.03 8.32 -5.80
CA PHE A 81 -1.40 8.25 -6.32
C PHE A 81 -2.31 9.23 -5.59
N GLU A 82 -3.44 9.57 -6.20
CA GLU A 82 -4.43 10.46 -5.57
C GLU A 82 -5.00 9.79 -4.31
N PRO A 83 -5.01 10.48 -3.15
CA PRO A 83 -5.55 9.94 -1.91
C PRO A 83 -7.09 9.83 -1.93
N VAL A 84 -7.74 10.31 -2.99
CA VAL A 84 -9.18 10.19 -3.21
C VAL A 84 -9.45 8.96 -4.07
N LEU A 85 -10.28 8.05 -3.56
CA LEU A 85 -10.70 6.83 -4.24
C LEU A 85 -12.19 6.89 -4.57
N GLU A 86 -12.59 6.31 -5.69
CA GLU A 86 -14.00 6.03 -6.01
C GLU A 86 -14.36 4.62 -5.53
N VAL A 87 -15.33 4.52 -4.63
CA VAL A 87 -15.86 3.27 -4.10
C VAL A 87 -17.37 3.30 -4.22
N GLU A 88 -17.95 2.40 -5.04
CA GLU A 88 -19.40 2.28 -5.23
C GLU A 88 -20.09 3.63 -5.52
N ASN A 89 -19.51 4.43 -6.44
CA ASN A 89 -19.92 5.79 -6.81
C ASN A 89 -19.73 6.89 -5.76
N ASN A 90 -19.02 6.61 -4.66
CA ASN A 90 -18.68 7.62 -3.65
C ASN A 90 -17.20 7.98 -3.72
N LYS A 91 -16.87 9.26 -3.59
CA LYS A 91 -15.49 9.72 -3.38
C LYS A 91 -15.14 9.63 -1.91
N VAL A 92 -14.08 8.90 -1.60
CA VAL A 92 -13.54 8.78 -0.24
C VAL A 92 -12.09 9.21 -0.20
N LEU A 93 -11.73 10.02 0.79
CA LEU A 93 -10.36 10.48 1.03
C LEU A 93 -9.69 9.57 2.04
N ILE A 94 -8.46 9.16 1.76
CA ILE A 94 -7.59 8.52 2.74
C ILE A 94 -7.07 9.59 3.72
N GLU A 95 -7.58 9.59 4.95
CA GLU A 95 -7.15 10.51 6.00
C GLU A 95 -5.93 9.96 6.74
N LYS A 96 -5.94 8.66 7.03
CA LYS A 96 -4.94 8.03 7.88
C LYS A 96 -4.63 6.61 7.43
N PHE A 97 -3.39 6.21 7.65
CA PHE A 97 -2.93 4.83 7.47
C PHE A 97 -2.29 4.34 8.76
N SER A 98 -2.42 3.05 9.02
CA SER A 98 -1.63 2.37 10.05
C SER A 98 -1.29 0.97 9.59
N ILE A 99 -0.07 0.54 9.87
CA ILE A 99 0.36 -0.83 9.59
C ILE A 99 0.47 -1.54 10.93
N THR A 100 -0.42 -2.51 11.12
CA THR A 100 -0.36 -3.45 12.24
C THR A 100 0.11 -4.81 11.71
N GLN A 101 0.19 -5.81 12.58
CA GLN A 101 0.69 -7.14 12.20
C GLN A 101 -0.03 -7.71 10.97
N LYS A 102 0.68 -7.72 9.82
CA LYS A 102 0.20 -8.19 8.51
C LYS A 102 -1.03 -7.45 7.95
N LYS A 103 -1.42 -6.32 8.54
CA LYS A 103 -2.61 -5.57 8.11
C LYS A 103 -2.25 -4.12 7.85
N LEU A 104 -2.54 -3.66 6.65
CA LEU A 104 -2.65 -2.24 6.34
C LEU A 104 -4.08 -1.82 6.65
N VAL A 105 -4.24 -0.94 7.62
CA VAL A 105 -5.52 -0.32 7.97
C VAL A 105 -5.51 1.09 7.40
N ILE A 106 -6.48 1.37 6.55
CA ILE A 106 -6.66 2.67 5.91
C ILE A 106 -7.96 3.27 6.46
N HIS A 107 -7.89 4.50 6.95
CA HIS A 107 -9.05 5.25 7.39
C HIS A 107 -9.52 6.15 6.25
N PHE A 108 -10.77 5.95 5.87
CA PHE A 108 -11.43 6.69 4.82
C PHE A 108 -12.42 7.68 5.43
N VAL A 109 -12.41 8.90 4.95
CA VAL A 109 -13.41 9.92 5.24
C VAL A 109 -14.18 10.24 3.96
N PRO A 110 -15.51 10.42 4.00
CA PRO A 110 -16.28 10.79 2.83
C PRO A 110 -15.85 12.17 2.35
N VAL A 111 -15.71 12.34 1.04
CA VAL A 111 -15.57 13.66 0.43
C VAL A 111 -16.98 14.21 0.26
N VAL A 112 -17.41 15.05 1.19
CA VAL A 112 -18.61 15.87 0.96
C VAL A 112 -18.17 16.97 0.00
N GLU A 113 -18.65 16.93 -1.25
CA GLU A 113 -18.52 18.11 -2.11
C GLU A 113 -19.29 19.23 -1.41
N GLU A 114 -18.57 20.21 -0.83
CA GLU A 114 -19.18 21.48 -0.47
C GLU A 114 -19.81 22.02 -1.75
N GLN A 115 -21.13 22.00 -1.80
CA GLN A 115 -21.85 22.84 -2.75
C GLN A 115 -21.48 24.27 -2.37
N ASN A 116 -20.49 24.82 -3.06
CA ASN A 116 -20.27 26.26 -3.10
C ASN A 116 -21.50 26.86 -3.76
N GLU A 117 -22.50 27.14 -2.93
CA GLU A 117 -23.57 28.06 -3.25
C GLU A 117 -22.93 29.46 -3.27
N LYS A 118 -22.67 29.97 -4.48
CA LYS A 118 -22.69 31.40 -4.81
C LYS A 118 -22.77 31.61 -6.32
#